data_AF-A0A951KA47-F1
#
_entry.id   AF-A0A951KA47-F1
#
_cell.length_a   1.000
_cell.length_b   1.000
_cell.length_c   1.000
_cell.angle_alpha   90.00
_cell.angle_beta   90.00
_cell.angle_gamma   90.00
#
_symmetry.space_group_name_H-M   'P 1'
#
loop_
_entity.id
_entity.type
_entity.pdbx_description
1 polymer ?
#
loop_
_entity_poly.entity_id
_entity_poly.type
_entity_poly.pdbx_seq_one_letter_code
_entity_poly.pdbx_strand_id
1 'polypeptide(L)'
;MKQAERESQGKVKMGPGTLYGSIGRMLDAGLIRESDTRPDPDLDDERRIYYAITGAGRRALEVELERYREVVAVAADKKLARNAFADAV
;
A
#
# COMPACT_ATOMS: atom_id res chain seq x y z
N MET A 1 -7.75 -5.48 -1.33
CA MET A 1 -8.89 -4.60 -1.70
C MET A 1 -9.66 -4.12 -0.49
N LYS A 2 -10.35 -5.01 0.22
CA LYS A 2 -11.08 -4.66 1.45
C LYS A 2 -10.20 -3.95 2.49
N GLN A 3 -8.92 -4.33 2.61
CA GLN A 3 -8.00 -3.67 3.56
C GLN A 3 -7.70 -2.22 3.18
N ALA A 4 -7.20 -1.95 1.96
CA ALA A 4 -6.90 -0.58 1.52
C ALA A 4 -8.15 0.33 1.52
N GLU A 5 -9.31 -0.20 1.13
CA GLU A 5 -10.58 0.52 1.23
C GLU A 5 -10.95 0.81 2.69
N ARG A 6 -10.81 -0.15 3.60
CA ARG A 6 -11.07 0.05 5.03
C ARG A 6 -10.11 1.06 5.67
N GLU A 7 -8.81 0.91 5.46
CA GLU A 7 -7.77 1.79 6.04
C GLU A 7 -7.91 3.23 5.52
N SER A 8 -8.31 3.39 4.27
CA SER A 8 -8.59 4.70 3.70
C SER A 8 -9.98 5.25 4.04
N GLN A 9 -10.78 4.54 4.84
CA GLN A 9 -12.18 4.89 5.13
C GLN A 9 -13.00 5.13 3.85
N GLY A 10 -12.79 4.31 2.82
CA GLY A 10 -13.47 4.39 1.53
C GLY A 10 -12.93 5.48 0.59
N LYS A 11 -11.89 6.23 0.99
CA LYS A 11 -11.26 7.25 0.12
C LYS A 11 -10.45 6.63 -1.01
N VAL A 12 -9.85 5.46 -0.78
CA VAL A 12 -9.19 4.67 -1.82
C VAL A 12 -10.15 3.60 -2.28
N LYS A 13 -10.65 3.77 -3.51
CA LYS A 13 -11.42 2.76 -4.23
C LYS A 13 -10.57 2.26 -5.38
N MET A 14 -10.27 0.97 -5.37
CA MET A 14 -9.62 0.31 -6.49
C MET A 14 -10.57 -0.75 -7.03
N GLY A 15 -10.92 -0.67 -8.31
CA GLY A 15 -11.60 -1.78 -8.98
C GLY A 15 -10.62 -2.91 -9.29
N PRO A 16 -11.11 -4.09 -9.75
CA PRO A 16 -10.23 -5.18 -10.16
C PRO A 16 -9.19 -4.75 -11.21
N GLY A 17 -9.59 -3.98 -12.23
CA GLY A 17 -8.67 -3.49 -13.26
C GLY A 17 -7.58 -2.57 -12.71
N THR A 18 -7.92 -1.64 -11.81
CA THR A 18 -6.94 -0.75 -11.16
C THR A 18 -5.99 -1.52 -10.26
N LEU A 19 -6.48 -2.54 -9.55
CA LEU A 19 -5.64 -3.42 -8.75
C LEU A 19 -4.62 -4.14 -9.63
N TYR A 20 -5.07 -4.90 -10.62
CA TYR A 20 -4.19 -5.70 -11.45
C TYR A 20 -3.21 -4.83 -12.25
N GLY A 21 -3.66 -3.66 -12.72
CA GLY A 21 -2.77 -2.68 -13.35
C GLY A 21 -1.75 -2.06 -12.40
N SER A 22 -2.03 -2.00 -11.10
CA SER A 22 -1.06 -1.53 -10.10
C SER A 22 -0.07 -2.62 -9.71
N ILE A 23 -0.53 -3.87 -9.58
CA ILE A 23 0.34 -5.04 -9.38
C ILE A 23 1.31 -5.19 -10.54
N GLY A 24 0.84 -5.14 -11.79
CA GLY A 24 1.70 -5.22 -12.98
C GLY A 24 2.80 -4.17 -12.98
N ARG A 25 2.44 -2.89 -12.77
CA ARG A 25 3.43 -1.81 -12.70
C ARG A 25 4.44 -1.98 -11.57
N MET A 26 4.02 -2.52 -10.42
CA MET A 26 4.94 -2.79 -9.30
C MET A 26 5.87 -3.97 -9.58
N LEU A 27 5.41 -4.98 -10.33
CA LEU A 27 6.25 -6.08 -10.82
C LEU A 27 7.28 -5.57 -11.83
N ASP A 28 6.83 -4.81 -12.84
CA ASP A 28 7.68 -4.24 -13.88
C ASP A 28 8.76 -3.32 -13.29
N ALA A 29 8.42 -2.58 -12.24
CA ALA A 29 9.35 -1.71 -11.52
C ALA A 29 10.21 -2.45 -10.47
N GLY A 30 10.05 -3.77 -10.29
CA GLY A 30 10.79 -4.57 -9.33
C GLY A 30 10.51 -4.25 -7.85
N LEU A 31 9.38 -3.59 -7.56
CA LEU A 31 8.96 -3.23 -6.20
C LEU A 31 8.34 -4.42 -5.46
N ILE A 32 7.68 -5.31 -6.20
CA ILE A 32 7.16 -6.57 -5.70
C ILE A 32 7.64 -7.72 -6.58
N ARG A 33 7.51 -8.95 -6.07
CA ARG A 33 7.75 -10.19 -6.81
C ARG A 33 6.66 -11.20 -6.47
N GLU A 34 6.51 -12.23 -7.30
CA GLU A 34 5.74 -13.41 -6.91
C GLU A 34 6.41 -14.10 -5.72
N SER A 35 5.57 -14.56 -4.79
CA SER A 35 5.97 -15.25 -3.57
C SER A 35 5.93 -16.76 -3.80
N ASP A 36 7.07 -17.41 -3.54
CA ASP A 36 7.18 -18.87 -3.53
C ASP A 36 6.52 -19.47 -2.26
N THR A 37 6.28 -18.62 -1.25
CA THR A 37 5.61 -18.99 -0.01
C THR A 37 4.10 -18.86 -0.18
N ARG A 38 3.40 -19.98 -0.01
CA ARG A 38 1.94 -20.04 0.06
C ARG A 38 1.49 -20.15 1.52
N PRO A 39 0.42 -19.45 1.94
CA PRO A 39 -0.20 -19.69 3.22
C PRO A 39 -0.86 -21.08 3.26
N ASP A 40 -1.28 -21.48 4.46
CA ASP A 40 -1.83 -22.80 4.82
C ASP A 40 -2.62 -23.49 3.67
N PRO A 41 -2.21 -24.71 3.24
CA PRO A 41 -2.85 -25.43 2.13
C PRO A 41 -4.36 -25.65 2.31
N ASP A 42 -4.89 -25.67 3.54
CA ASP A 42 -6.33 -25.81 3.80
C ASP A 42 -7.15 -24.55 3.42
N LEU A 43 -6.47 -23.43 3.12
CA LEU A 43 -7.05 -22.17 2.64
C LEU A 43 -6.60 -21.82 1.21
N ASP A 44 -5.83 -22.70 0.57
CA ASP A 44 -5.16 -22.42 -0.70
C ASP A 44 -6.07 -22.76 -1.90
N ASP A 45 -6.36 -21.73 -2.71
CA ASP A 45 -6.89 -21.91 -4.06
C ASP A 45 -5.67 -21.98 -4.99
N GLU A 46 -5.49 -23.10 -5.70
CA GLU A 46 -4.35 -23.34 -6.58
C GLU A 46 -4.10 -22.23 -7.61
N ARG A 47 -5.12 -21.41 -7.92
CA ARG A 47 -5.04 -20.29 -8.88
C ARG A 47 -4.58 -18.98 -8.26
N ARG A 48 -4.41 -18.91 -6.94
CA ARG A 48 -4.12 -17.65 -6.24
C ARG A 48 -2.63 -17.34 -6.25
N ILE A 49 -2.28 -16.23 -6.89
CA ILE A 49 -0.90 -15.72 -6.92
C ILE A 49 -0.66 -14.84 -5.70
N TYR A 50 0.39 -15.15 -4.94
CA TYR A 50 0.84 -14.36 -3.81
C TYR A 50 2.02 -13.48 -4.23
N TYR A 51 2.07 -12.26 -3.70
CA TYR A 51 3.14 -11.31 -3.98
C TYR A 51 3.82 -10.88 -2.68
N ALA A 52 5.13 -10.68 -2.75
CA ALA A 52 5.95 -10.17 -1.65
C ALA A 52 6.65 -8.88 -2.07
N ILE A 53 6.76 -7.93 -1.15
CA ILE A 53 7.55 -6.71 -1.37
C ILE A 53 9.03 -7.06 -1.46
N THR A 54 9.74 -6.47 -2.42
CA THR A 54 11.19 -6.66 -2.55
C THR A 54 11.94 -5.70 -1.61
N GLY A 55 13.25 -5.90 -1.46
CA GLY A 55 14.10 -4.92 -0.76
C GLY A 55 14.08 -3.54 -1.42
N ALA A 56 13.98 -3.48 -2.75
CA ALA A 56 13.83 -2.22 -3.48
C ALA A 56 12.46 -1.58 -3.23
N GLY A 57 11.39 -2.38 -3.25
CA GLY A 57 10.04 -1.93 -2.92
C GLY A 57 9.93 -1.36 -1.50
N ARG A 58 10.55 -2.01 -0.53
CA ARG A 58 10.58 -1.53 0.87
C ARG A 58 11.25 -0.16 0.97
N ARG A 59 12.43 0.02 0.36
CA ARG A 59 13.11 1.33 0.36
C ARG A 59 12.29 2.40 -0.35
N ALA A 60 11.67 2.08 -1.48
CA ALA A 60 10.81 3.02 -2.19
C ALA A 60 9.60 3.45 -1.33
N LEU A 61 8.98 2.49 -0.62
CA LEU A 61 7.89 2.77 0.31
C LEU A 61 8.33 3.65 1.48
N GLU A 62 9.51 3.40 2.06
CA GLU A 62 10.06 4.20 3.16
C GLU A 62 10.28 5.67 2.73
N VAL A 63 10.86 5.88 1.55
CA VAL A 63 11.04 7.24 0.97
C VAL A 63 9.71 7.94 0.74
N GLU A 64 8.72 7.23 0.19
CA GLU A 64 7.40 7.82 -0.09
C GLU A 64 6.65 8.18 1.21
N LEU A 65 6.76 7.35 2.24
CA LEU A 65 6.19 7.65 3.55
C LEU A 65 6.84 8.88 4.17
N GLU A 66 8.16 9.05 4.02
CA GLU A 66 8.84 10.25 4.48
C GLU A 66 8.36 11.50 3.74
N ARG A 67 8.24 11.43 2.41
CA ARG A 67 7.66 12.51 1.61
C ARG A 67 6.26 12.89 2.08
N TYR A 68 5.41 11.93 2.44
CA TYR A 68 4.10 12.24 3.00
C TYR A 68 4.16 12.93 4.37
N ARG A 69 5.09 12.52 5.24
CA ARG A 69 5.30 13.19 6.54
C ARG A 69 5.70 14.64 6.35
N GLU A 70 6.62 14.92 5.42
CA GLU A 70 7.04 16.29 5.10
C GLU A 70 5.87 17.16 4.61
N VAL A 71 5.03 16.63 3.71
CA VAL A 71 3.85 17.34 3.21
C VAL A 71 2.86 17.66 4.33
N VAL A 72 2.60 16.69 5.22
CA VAL A 72 1.72 16.90 6.39
C VAL A 72 2.33 17.92 7.36
N ALA A 73 3.64 17.89 7.58
CA ALA A 73 4.34 18.85 8.43
C ALA A 73 4.18 20.29 7.91
N VAL A 74 4.33 20.51 6.60
CA VAL A 74 4.09 21.81 5.96
C VAL A 74 2.63 22.27 6.14
N ALA A 75 1.66 21.36 6.00
CA ALA A 75 0.25 21.69 6.20
C ALA A 75 -0.07 22.02 7.66
N ALA A 76 0.59 21.36 8.62
CA ALA A 76 0.45 21.62 10.04
C ALA A 76 1.04 22.98 10.44
N ASP A 77 2.26 23.30 9.98
CA ASP A 77 2.94 24.59 10.22
C ASP A 77 2.10 25.77 9.72
N LYS A 78 1.52 25.63 8.52
CA LYS A 78 0.62 26.63 7.92
C LYS A 78 -0.79 26.64 8.53
N LYS A 79 -1.07 25.81 9.54
CA LYS A 79 -2.39 25.63 10.18
C LYS A 79 -3.51 25.30 9.19
N LEU A 80 -3.18 24.62 8.10
CA LEU A 80 -4.12 24.20 7.06
C LEU A 80 -4.80 22.88 7.41
N ALA A 81 -4.12 22.02 8.18
CA ALA A 81 -4.68 20.78 8.66
C ALA A 81 -5.39 21.00 10.00
N ARG A 82 -6.74 21.00 10.00
CA ARG A 82 -7.53 21.17 11.23
C ARG A 82 -7.49 19.97 12.19
N ASN A 83 -6.93 18.82 11.79
CA ASN A 83 -6.77 17.60 12.61
C ASN A 83 -5.82 16.64 11.89
N ALA A 84 -4.51 16.83 11.97
CA ALA A 84 -3.56 15.96 11.24
C ALA A 84 -3.33 14.59 11.89
N PHE A 85 -3.59 14.43 13.20
CA PHE A 85 -3.29 13.20 13.97
C PHE A 85 -4.26 12.93 15.12
N ALA A 86 -5.50 13.43 15.08
CA ALA A 86 -6.49 13.01 16.06
C ALA A 86 -6.94 11.58 15.74
N ASP A 87 -6.60 10.64 16.64
CA ASP A 87 -7.01 9.23 16.74
C ASP A 87 -5.93 8.19 16.37
N ALA A 88 -4.78 8.27 17.04
CA ALA A 88 -3.92 7.11 17.29
C ALA A 88 -3.48 7.08 18.77
N VAL A 89 -4.39 6.62 19.64
CA VAL A 89 -4.11 5.98 20.93
C VAL A 89 -4.92 4.69 20.98
#